data_AF-A0A0B6TYY2-F1
#
_entry.id   AF-A0A0B6TYY2-F1
#
_cell.length_a   1.000
_cell.length_b   1.000
_cell.length_c   1.000
_cell.angle_alpha   90.00
_cell.angle_beta   90.00
_cell.angle_gamma   90.00
#
_symmetry.space_group_name_H-M   'P 1'
#
loop_
_entity.id
_entity.type
_entity.pdbx_description
1 polymer ?
#
loop_
_entity_poly.entity_id
_entity_poly.type
_entity_poly.pdbx_seq_one_letter_code
_entity_poly.pdbx_strand_id
1 'polypeptide(L)'
;MSWPVLWAGVLIAALLWPLAWPGELALRDMLVLDSPALSPAALGTGDLPARNAPQDGLLALLGTFLPASWVARGLILAGAAAGAAGAIWLARLQGAGRLSTLASLTLVLWNPFVVERLLQGHWSLVIAGWLLPLIAAAALSGRAGVAWLAMWAASLTPTGALFALATGVATGRGRRWPTLAVGVACSLPWLVPGLLGGGSASAESAAAFAPRAETHVGTPGTLVGLGGIWNAEAVPASREAGFALAGVLLFALLLTAARRVPAPLLWLAGIGLGGAVFAWLAPGVLSWLVAAVPGAGLLRDAGKLTVLALPAYAAAAASTRTWAAGLVLALALLQVPDAPRALAPLAPQPVAVDGSLVALADGRDVLLVDEPPLVRRADGAVMLNPLGKALSTVESGALVVDGVLVDAPSPRWMSARSAWESGDLAALEQMGVGVIVDGGRIVETAAGPQPRGPGLILLAVWLLIPAGVWLARRR
;
A
#
# COMPACT_ATOMS: atom_id res chain seq x y z
N MET A 1 -31.48 11.07 3.53
CA MET A 1 -30.16 10.42 3.28
C MET A 1 -30.42 9.03 2.71
N SER A 2 -29.69 8.58 1.67
CA SER A 2 -29.91 7.25 1.10
C SER A 2 -29.29 6.17 2.01
N TRP A 3 -30.00 5.05 2.22
CA TRP A 3 -29.55 3.94 3.07
C TRP A 3 -28.10 3.47 2.82
N PRO A 4 -27.61 3.36 1.56
CA PRO A 4 -26.23 2.98 1.30
C PRO A 4 -25.19 3.97 1.84
N VAL A 5 -25.50 5.27 1.86
CA VAL A 5 -24.58 6.30 2.40
C VAL A 5 -24.51 6.21 3.93
N LEU A 6 -25.65 5.99 4.59
CA LEU A 6 -25.68 5.73 6.04
C LEU A 6 -24.86 4.49 6.39
N TRP A 7 -25.07 3.40 5.65
CA TRP A 7 -24.34 2.15 5.88
C TRP A 7 -22.83 2.29 5.61
N ALA A 8 -22.43 3.04 4.56
CA ALA A 8 -21.03 3.38 4.34
C ALA A 8 -20.43 4.09 5.57
N GLY A 9 -21.14 5.09 6.12
CA GLY A 9 -20.70 5.81 7.31
C GLY A 9 -20.49 4.90 8.51
N VAL A 10 -21.40 3.94 8.74
CA VAL A 10 -21.27 2.95 9.83
C VAL A 10 -20.03 2.08 9.64
N LEU A 11 -19.82 1.52 8.44
CA LEU A 11 -18.67 0.66 8.17
C LEU A 11 -17.34 1.43 8.29
N ILE A 12 -17.28 2.64 7.72
CA ILE A 12 -16.08 3.49 7.77
C ILE A 12 -15.78 3.88 9.22
N ALA A 13 -16.77 4.31 9.98
CA ALA A 13 -16.58 4.62 11.39
C ALA A 13 -16.11 3.39 12.18
N ALA A 14 -16.72 2.22 11.94
CA ALA A 14 -16.34 0.98 12.62
C ALA A 14 -14.92 0.51 12.29
N LEU A 15 -14.43 0.72 11.07
CA LEU A 15 -13.07 0.33 10.68
C LEU A 15 -12.01 1.38 11.08
N LEU A 16 -12.35 2.66 11.01
CA LEU A 16 -11.38 3.76 11.11
C LEU A 16 -11.48 4.57 12.41
N TRP A 17 -12.33 4.18 13.37
CA TRP A 17 -12.42 4.83 14.68
C TRP A 17 -11.06 5.04 15.38
N PRO A 18 -10.05 4.15 15.29
CA PRO A 18 -8.79 4.35 15.99
C PRO A 18 -8.03 5.58 15.47
N LEU A 19 -8.25 5.98 14.21
CA LEU A 19 -7.55 7.10 13.58
C LEU A 19 -7.99 8.47 14.12
N ALA A 20 -9.06 8.52 14.92
CA ALA A 20 -9.55 9.76 15.53
C ALA A 20 -8.70 10.25 16.72
N TRP A 21 -7.80 9.41 17.24
CA TRP A 21 -6.97 9.75 18.40
C TRP A 21 -5.75 10.62 18.04
N PRO A 22 -5.24 11.44 18.98
CA PRO A 22 -4.02 12.22 18.77
C PRO A 22 -2.76 11.33 18.76
N GLY A 23 -1.65 11.85 18.23
CA GLY A 23 -0.38 11.14 18.06
C GLY A 23 -0.05 10.96 16.58
N GLU A 24 0.85 10.05 16.26
CA GLU A 24 1.33 9.74 14.92
C GLU A 24 1.07 8.27 14.56
N LEU A 25 0.90 7.96 13.27
CA LEU A 25 0.67 6.59 12.82
C LEU A 25 1.96 5.80 12.93
N ALA A 26 2.00 4.83 13.84
CA ALA A 26 3.18 4.02 14.15
C ALA A 26 2.77 2.57 14.46
N LEU A 27 2.69 1.74 13.42
CA LEU A 27 2.41 0.31 13.52
C LEU A 27 3.05 -0.41 12.33
N ARG A 28 4.02 -1.28 12.59
CA ARG A 28 4.73 -2.09 11.59
C ARG A 28 5.26 -1.20 10.46
N ASP A 29 4.80 -1.41 9.23
CA ASP A 29 5.25 -0.66 8.05
C ASP A 29 4.62 0.73 7.95
N MET A 30 3.58 1.02 8.75
CA MET A 30 2.97 2.34 8.84
C MET A 30 3.71 3.19 9.87
N LEU A 31 4.64 4.01 9.40
CA LEU A 31 5.24 5.09 10.16
C LEU A 31 5.05 6.41 9.41
N VAL A 32 4.15 7.26 9.92
CA VAL A 32 3.88 8.60 9.39
C VAL A 32 4.00 9.61 10.53
N LEU A 33 5.21 10.17 10.65
CA LEU A 33 5.50 11.30 11.54
C LEU A 33 4.71 12.53 11.10
N ASP A 34 4.53 13.50 12.00
CA ASP A 34 3.90 14.78 11.66
C ASP A 34 4.83 15.65 10.80
N SER A 35 6.14 15.53 10.98
CA SER A 35 7.16 16.25 10.21
C SER A 35 8.24 15.29 9.67
N PRO A 36 7.92 14.42 8.70
CA PRO A 36 8.90 13.53 8.10
C PRO A 36 9.89 14.30 7.21
N ALA A 37 11.13 13.82 7.12
CA ALA A 37 12.17 14.45 6.33
C ALA A 37 11.85 14.40 4.83
N LEU A 38 11.98 15.54 4.15
CA LEU A 38 12.00 15.61 2.70
C LEU A 38 13.39 15.20 2.18
N SER A 39 13.68 13.90 2.30
CA SER A 39 14.94 13.26 1.94
C SER A 39 14.92 12.69 0.50
N PRO A 40 16.08 12.36 -0.08
CA PRO A 40 16.15 11.61 -1.33
C PRO A 40 15.37 10.29 -1.28
N ALA A 41 15.42 9.57 -0.15
CA ALA A 41 14.67 8.33 0.06
C ALA A 41 13.15 8.54 -0.01
N ALA A 42 12.63 9.61 0.62
CA ALA A 42 11.21 9.95 0.54
C ALA A 42 10.76 10.25 -0.91
N LEU A 43 11.66 10.80 -1.73
CA LEU A 43 11.42 11.10 -3.15
C LEU A 43 11.73 9.91 -4.09
N GLY A 44 12.16 8.77 -3.55
CA GLY A 44 12.47 7.56 -4.31
C GLY A 44 13.87 7.54 -4.93
N THR A 45 14.74 8.52 -4.65
CA THR A 45 16.11 8.62 -5.17
C THR A 45 17.18 8.33 -4.12
N GLY A 46 16.82 7.60 -3.05
CA GLY A 46 17.73 7.19 -1.98
C GLY A 46 18.42 5.85 -2.27
N ASP A 47 18.96 5.23 -1.22
CA ASP A 47 19.75 3.99 -1.32
C ASP A 47 18.89 2.74 -1.61
N LEU A 48 17.58 2.82 -1.36
CA LEU A 48 16.65 1.70 -1.50
C LEU A 48 15.68 1.88 -2.69
N PRO A 49 15.11 0.77 -3.21
CA PRO A 49 14.08 0.85 -4.23
C PRO A 49 12.91 1.77 -3.82
N ALA A 50 12.42 2.56 -4.76
CA ALA A 50 11.37 3.59 -4.59
C ALA A 50 9.96 3.02 -4.29
N ARG A 51 9.83 2.16 -3.29
CA ARG A 51 8.59 1.43 -2.96
C ARG A 51 7.48 2.31 -2.39
N ASN A 52 7.83 3.49 -1.89
CA ASN A 52 6.90 4.44 -1.30
C ASN A 52 6.80 5.76 -2.09
N ALA A 53 7.43 5.88 -3.26
CA ALA A 53 7.28 7.08 -4.08
C ALA A 53 5.96 6.98 -4.89
N PRO A 54 5.14 8.05 -4.96
CA PRO A 54 5.35 9.39 -4.39
C PRO A 54 4.78 9.61 -2.98
N GLN A 55 4.16 8.61 -2.34
CA GLN A 55 3.56 8.75 -0.99
C GLN A 55 4.46 9.46 0.02
N ASP A 56 5.69 8.99 0.23
CA ASP A 56 6.54 9.53 1.29
C ASP A 56 6.99 10.97 0.96
N GLY A 57 7.31 11.24 -0.30
CA GLY A 57 7.64 12.59 -0.77
C GLY A 57 6.45 13.56 -0.68
N LEU A 58 5.24 13.09 -0.97
CA LEU A 58 4.01 13.87 -0.76
C LEU A 58 3.83 14.19 0.73
N LEU A 59 3.95 13.19 1.61
CA LEU A 59 3.80 13.39 3.05
C LEU A 59 4.89 14.31 3.63
N ALA A 60 6.14 14.16 3.20
CA ALA A 60 7.22 15.04 3.59
C ALA A 60 7.02 16.49 3.11
N LEU A 61 6.54 16.68 1.88
CA LEU A 61 6.21 18.01 1.37
C LEU A 61 5.06 18.65 2.16
N LEU A 62 3.95 17.92 2.35
CA LEU A 62 2.80 18.42 3.11
C LEU A 62 3.13 18.63 4.59
N GLY A 63 4.02 17.79 5.14
CA GLY A 63 4.58 17.84 6.49
C GLY A 63 5.29 19.13 6.85
N THR A 64 5.66 19.94 5.84
CA THR A 64 6.28 21.26 6.06
C THR A 64 5.28 22.32 6.52
N PHE A 65 3.97 22.09 6.35
CA PHE A 65 2.91 23.05 6.69
C PHE A 65 1.72 22.47 7.44
N LEU A 66 1.48 21.16 7.33
CA LEU A 66 0.44 20.44 8.05
C LEU A 66 1.01 19.14 8.61
N PRO A 67 0.60 18.71 9.81
CA PRO A 67 0.97 17.40 10.36
C PRO A 67 0.69 16.26 9.36
N ALA A 68 1.74 15.64 8.82
CA ALA A 68 1.61 14.65 7.75
C ALA A 68 0.83 13.40 8.20
N SER A 69 0.86 13.07 9.49
CA SER A 69 0.07 11.98 10.05
C SER A 69 -1.44 12.21 9.91
N TRP A 70 -1.89 13.46 10.09
CA TRP A 70 -3.29 13.85 9.87
C TRP A 70 -3.67 13.84 8.40
N VAL A 71 -2.74 14.25 7.52
CA VAL A 71 -2.93 14.15 6.07
C VAL A 71 -3.16 12.70 5.66
N ALA A 72 -2.32 11.76 6.10
CA ALA A 72 -2.47 10.34 5.79
C ALA A 72 -3.84 9.80 6.22
N ARG A 73 -4.33 10.15 7.42
CA ARG A 73 -5.67 9.77 7.89
C ARG A 73 -6.79 10.35 7.04
N GLY A 74 -6.65 11.61 6.63
CA GLY A 74 -7.56 12.24 5.69
C GLY A 74 -7.61 11.50 4.35
N LEU A 75 -6.46 11.07 3.83
CA LEU A 75 -6.38 10.25 2.61
C LEU A 75 -7.03 8.87 2.79
N ILE A 76 -6.83 8.19 3.92
CA ILE A 76 -7.49 6.90 4.23
C ILE A 76 -9.01 7.07 4.27
N LEU A 77 -9.50 8.08 4.99
CA LEU A 77 -10.93 8.37 5.09
C LEU A 77 -11.54 8.71 3.72
N ALA A 78 -10.85 9.55 2.94
CA ALA A 78 -11.26 9.91 1.59
C ALA A 78 -11.26 8.70 0.64
N GLY A 79 -10.25 7.83 0.74
CA GLY A 79 -10.17 6.57 0.00
C GLY A 79 -11.34 5.64 0.31
N ALA A 80 -11.69 5.48 1.59
CA ALA A 80 -12.82 4.66 2.01
C ALA A 80 -14.16 5.24 1.48
N ALA A 81 -14.35 6.55 1.59
CA ALA A 81 -15.55 7.22 1.06
C ALA A 81 -15.64 7.12 -0.47
N ALA A 82 -14.51 7.26 -1.17
CA ALA A 82 -14.45 7.11 -2.63
C ALA A 82 -14.69 5.65 -3.07
N GLY A 83 -14.19 4.67 -2.32
CA GLY A 83 -14.47 3.25 -2.55
C GLY A 83 -15.93 2.90 -2.31
N ALA A 84 -16.55 3.48 -1.28
CA ALA A 84 -17.98 3.38 -1.04
C ALA A 84 -18.79 3.94 -2.22
N ALA A 85 -18.43 5.13 -2.70
CA ALA A 85 -19.06 5.75 -3.86
C ALA A 85 -18.87 4.89 -5.13
N GLY A 86 -17.68 4.33 -5.34
CA GLY A 86 -17.36 3.41 -6.42
C GLY A 86 -18.20 2.14 -6.40
N ALA A 87 -18.34 1.51 -5.23
CA ALA A 87 -19.18 0.32 -5.03
C ALA A 87 -20.65 0.62 -5.33
N ILE A 88 -21.18 1.72 -4.81
CA ILE A 88 -22.56 2.16 -5.06
C ILE A 88 -22.78 2.45 -6.55
N TRP A 89 -21.83 3.12 -7.21
CA TRP A 89 -21.92 3.40 -8.64
C TRP A 89 -21.89 2.11 -9.46
N LEU A 90 -20.95 1.21 -9.19
CA LEU A 90 -20.87 -0.07 -9.87
C LEU A 90 -22.14 -0.89 -9.66
N ALA A 91 -22.70 -0.91 -8.45
CA ALA A 91 -23.96 -1.57 -8.16
C ALA A 91 -25.13 -0.99 -8.98
N ARG A 92 -25.18 0.33 -9.15
CA ARG A 92 -26.19 0.98 -10.02
C ARG A 92 -26.03 0.59 -11.48
N LEU A 93 -24.80 0.48 -12.00
CA LEU A 93 -24.56 0.00 -13.36
C LEU A 93 -25.04 -1.44 -13.57
N GLN A 94 -24.96 -2.26 -12.52
CA GLN A 94 -25.47 -3.62 -12.53
C GLN A 94 -27.00 -3.73 -12.30
N GLY A 95 -27.71 -2.59 -12.17
CA GLY A 95 -29.15 -2.57 -11.90
C GLY A 95 -29.54 -3.09 -10.51
N ALA A 96 -28.62 -3.01 -9.54
CA ALA A 96 -28.80 -3.60 -8.21
C ALA A 96 -29.89 -2.91 -7.39
N GLY A 97 -30.67 -3.71 -6.66
CA GLY A 97 -31.57 -3.22 -5.62
C GLY A 97 -30.81 -2.73 -4.38
N ARG A 98 -31.57 -2.24 -3.38
CA ARG A 98 -31.00 -1.69 -2.13
C ARG A 98 -30.10 -2.69 -1.41
N LEU A 99 -30.58 -3.90 -1.15
CA LEU A 99 -29.85 -4.90 -0.38
C LEU A 99 -28.56 -5.36 -1.07
N SER A 100 -28.60 -5.61 -2.39
CA SER A 100 -27.41 -5.95 -3.18
C SER A 100 -26.40 -4.80 -3.24
N THR A 101 -26.87 -3.55 -3.20
CA THR A 101 -25.99 -2.37 -3.08
C THR A 101 -25.28 -2.34 -1.73
N LEU A 102 -25.98 -2.63 -0.62
CA LEU A 102 -25.38 -2.75 0.71
C LEU A 102 -24.36 -3.88 0.76
N ALA A 103 -24.67 -5.03 0.16
CA ALA A 103 -23.75 -6.18 0.08
C ALA A 103 -22.48 -5.84 -0.71
N SER A 104 -22.61 -5.22 -1.88
CA SER A 104 -21.50 -4.76 -2.72
C SER A 104 -20.61 -3.76 -1.97
N LEU A 105 -21.24 -2.76 -1.33
CA LEU A 105 -20.54 -1.77 -0.50
C LEU A 105 -19.77 -2.41 0.65
N THR A 106 -20.41 -3.32 1.38
CA THR A 106 -19.81 -4.01 2.53
C THR A 106 -18.61 -4.82 2.09
N LEU A 107 -18.72 -5.57 0.99
CA LEU A 107 -17.61 -6.34 0.47
C LEU A 107 -16.40 -5.46 0.13
N VAL A 108 -16.61 -4.28 -0.46
CA VAL A 108 -15.52 -3.36 -0.82
C VAL A 108 -14.80 -2.80 0.40
N LEU A 109 -15.53 -2.42 1.45
CA LEU A 109 -14.94 -1.81 2.65
C LEU A 109 -14.47 -2.82 3.69
N TRP A 110 -15.24 -3.89 3.87
CA TRP A 110 -15.11 -4.89 4.94
C TRP A 110 -14.74 -6.24 4.35
N ASN A 111 -13.45 -6.47 4.21
CA ASN A 111 -12.89 -7.75 3.75
C ASN A 111 -11.50 -7.97 4.38
N PRO A 112 -11.01 -9.23 4.39
CA PRO A 112 -9.72 -9.57 4.99
C PRO A 112 -8.55 -8.77 4.42
N PHE A 113 -8.49 -8.57 3.10
CA PHE A 113 -7.45 -7.76 2.47
C PHE A 113 -7.36 -6.37 3.09
N VAL A 114 -8.49 -5.67 3.26
CA VAL A 114 -8.51 -4.32 3.86
C VAL A 114 -7.99 -4.36 5.30
N VAL A 115 -8.50 -5.27 6.12
CA VAL A 115 -8.17 -5.33 7.55
C VAL A 115 -6.72 -5.72 7.77
N GLU A 116 -6.26 -6.81 7.15
CA GLU A 116 -4.89 -7.31 7.26
C GLU A 116 -3.87 -6.29 6.73
N ARG A 117 -4.18 -5.60 5.62
CA ARG A 117 -3.27 -4.61 5.03
C ARG A 117 -3.23 -3.31 5.82
N LEU A 118 -4.33 -2.90 6.46
CA LEU A 118 -4.26 -1.81 7.43
C LEU A 118 -3.40 -2.20 8.64
N LEU A 119 -3.57 -3.41 9.19
CA LEU A 119 -2.78 -3.92 10.33
C LEU A 119 -1.30 -4.10 10.01
N GLN A 120 -0.96 -4.45 8.78
CA GLN A 120 0.43 -4.49 8.32
C GLN A 120 1.03 -3.08 8.15
N GLY A 121 0.17 -2.08 7.90
CA GLY A 121 0.58 -0.70 7.65
C GLY A 121 0.62 -0.30 6.17
N HIS A 122 0.07 -1.12 5.28
CA HIS A 122 -0.03 -0.86 3.83
C HIS A 122 -1.26 0.01 3.48
N TRP A 123 -1.47 1.11 4.19
CA TRP A 123 -2.70 1.92 4.11
C TRP A 123 -2.96 2.53 2.72
N SER A 124 -1.91 2.93 1.99
CA SER A 124 -2.05 3.46 0.63
C SER A 124 -2.40 2.40 -0.41
N LEU A 125 -1.98 1.15 -0.19
CA LEU A 125 -2.41 0.01 -0.99
C LEU A 125 -3.90 -0.31 -0.73
N VAL A 126 -4.36 -0.13 0.50
CA VAL A 126 -5.80 -0.23 0.85
C VAL A 126 -6.60 0.85 0.12
N ILE A 127 -6.11 2.10 0.09
CA ILE A 127 -6.72 3.18 -0.73
C ILE A 127 -6.78 2.75 -2.20
N ALA A 128 -5.68 2.23 -2.77
CA ALA A 128 -5.68 1.77 -4.15
C ALA A 128 -6.74 0.69 -4.40
N GLY A 129 -6.86 -0.30 -3.50
CA GLY A 129 -7.89 -1.34 -3.54
C GLY A 129 -9.31 -0.77 -3.51
N TRP A 130 -9.61 0.12 -2.55
CA TRP A 130 -10.90 0.80 -2.46
C TRP A 130 -11.24 1.62 -3.71
N LEU A 131 -10.25 2.19 -4.39
CA LEU A 131 -10.47 2.98 -5.60
C LEU A 131 -10.68 2.12 -6.86
N LEU A 132 -10.33 0.82 -6.88
CA LEU A 132 -10.50 -0.01 -8.09
C LEU A 132 -11.96 -0.11 -8.56
N PRO A 133 -12.97 -0.34 -7.69
CA PRO A 133 -14.39 -0.28 -8.09
C PRO A 133 -14.80 1.09 -8.64
N LEU A 134 -14.25 2.19 -8.12
CA LEU A 134 -14.53 3.54 -8.62
C LEU A 134 -13.93 3.76 -10.01
N ILE A 135 -12.68 3.35 -10.23
CA ILE A 135 -12.00 3.40 -11.53
C ILE A 135 -12.83 2.61 -12.56
N ALA A 136 -13.21 1.37 -12.20
CA ALA A 136 -14.01 0.51 -13.05
C ALA A 136 -15.38 1.12 -13.38
N ALA A 137 -16.14 1.59 -12.38
CA ALA A 137 -17.46 2.17 -12.59
C ALA A 137 -17.39 3.43 -13.46
N ALA A 138 -16.39 4.29 -13.22
CA ALA A 138 -16.18 5.50 -14.01
C ALA A 138 -15.83 5.19 -15.47
N ALA A 139 -14.90 4.28 -15.70
CA ALA A 139 -14.46 3.90 -17.04
C ALA A 139 -15.57 3.19 -17.84
N LEU A 140 -16.30 2.25 -17.22
CA LEU A 140 -17.45 1.57 -17.84
C LEU A 140 -18.59 2.54 -18.18
N SER A 141 -18.72 3.64 -17.42
CA SER A 141 -19.70 4.71 -17.67
C SER A 141 -19.22 5.77 -18.67
N GLY A 142 -18.05 5.60 -19.30
CA GLY A 142 -17.47 6.59 -20.22
C GLY A 142 -16.95 7.86 -19.53
N ARG A 143 -16.83 7.88 -18.20
CA ARG A 143 -16.39 9.03 -17.39
C ARG A 143 -14.87 9.01 -17.18
N ALA A 144 -14.10 8.97 -18.27
CA ALA A 144 -12.65 8.78 -18.25
C ALA A 144 -11.90 9.71 -17.29
N GLY A 145 -12.26 11.00 -17.23
CA GLY A 145 -11.60 11.93 -16.29
C GLY A 145 -11.82 11.60 -14.81
N VAL A 146 -12.93 10.96 -14.41
CA VAL A 146 -13.09 10.48 -13.01
C VAL A 146 -12.19 9.26 -12.78
N ALA A 147 -12.13 8.35 -13.76
CA ALA A 147 -11.24 7.20 -13.69
C ALA A 147 -9.77 7.62 -13.57
N TRP A 148 -9.32 8.61 -14.35
CA TRP A 148 -7.95 9.13 -14.31
C TRP A 148 -7.61 9.81 -12.98
N LEU A 149 -8.54 10.58 -12.39
CA LEU A 149 -8.34 11.14 -11.05
C LEU A 149 -8.26 10.06 -9.96
N ALA A 150 -9.10 9.04 -10.06
CA ALA A 150 -9.03 7.89 -9.14
C ALA A 150 -7.76 7.06 -9.36
N MET A 151 -7.25 6.94 -10.59
CA MET A 151 -5.97 6.30 -10.88
C MET A 151 -4.79 7.07 -10.27
N TRP A 152 -4.80 8.40 -10.39
CA TRP A 152 -3.82 9.26 -9.74
C TRP A 152 -3.85 9.07 -8.22
N ALA A 153 -5.03 9.10 -7.58
CA ALA A 153 -5.14 8.88 -6.14
C ALA A 153 -4.72 7.46 -5.72
N ALA A 154 -4.98 6.43 -6.53
CA ALA A 154 -4.52 5.07 -6.28
C ALA A 154 -3.01 4.87 -6.49
N SER A 155 -2.34 5.80 -7.17
CA SER A 155 -0.92 5.70 -7.53
C SER A 155 0.06 6.21 -6.46
N LEU A 156 -0.40 6.37 -5.22
CA LEU A 156 0.46 6.69 -4.08
C LEU A 156 1.59 5.67 -3.87
N THR A 157 1.42 4.44 -4.35
CA THR A 157 2.44 3.39 -4.35
C THR A 157 2.61 2.77 -5.74
N PRO A 158 3.76 2.12 -6.02
CA PRO A 158 4.00 1.43 -7.28
C PRO A 158 2.95 0.38 -7.62
N THR A 159 2.57 -0.43 -6.62
CA THR A 159 1.56 -1.48 -6.80
C THR A 159 0.18 -0.87 -7.09
N GLY A 160 -0.19 0.18 -6.34
CA GLY A 160 -1.45 0.88 -6.57
C GLY A 160 -1.53 1.51 -7.97
N ALA A 161 -0.43 2.10 -8.46
CA ALA A 161 -0.33 2.66 -9.81
C ALA A 161 -0.55 1.59 -10.89
N LEU A 162 0.09 0.42 -10.75
CA LEU A 162 -0.05 -0.69 -11.69
C LEU A 162 -1.48 -1.27 -11.68
N PHE A 163 -2.09 -1.44 -10.51
CA PHE A 163 -3.45 -1.98 -10.41
C PHE A 163 -4.50 -0.99 -10.95
N ALA A 164 -4.31 0.30 -10.69
CA ALA A 164 -5.13 1.36 -11.23
C ALA A 164 -5.02 1.43 -12.76
N LEU A 165 -3.80 1.35 -13.30
CA LEU A 165 -3.55 1.30 -14.74
C LEU A 165 -4.21 0.07 -15.39
N ALA A 166 -4.00 -1.12 -14.84
CA ALA A 166 -4.62 -2.36 -15.33
C ALA A 166 -6.15 -2.26 -15.35
N THR A 167 -6.73 -1.76 -14.25
CA THR A 167 -8.18 -1.57 -14.12
C THR A 167 -8.70 -0.56 -15.14
N GLY A 168 -8.06 0.61 -15.25
CA GLY A 168 -8.44 1.67 -16.17
C GLY A 168 -8.35 1.25 -17.64
N VAL A 169 -7.27 0.58 -18.04
CA VAL A 169 -7.09 0.11 -19.44
C VAL A 169 -8.06 -1.01 -19.79
N ALA A 170 -8.29 -1.96 -18.88
CA ALA A 170 -9.20 -3.08 -19.11
C ALA A 170 -10.65 -2.59 -19.29
N THR A 171 -11.07 -1.58 -18.53
CA THR A 171 -12.46 -1.07 -18.50
C THR A 171 -12.71 0.10 -19.45
N GLY A 172 -11.70 0.93 -19.74
CA GLY A 172 -11.79 2.15 -20.57
C GLY A 172 -11.80 1.91 -22.08
N ARG A 173 -12.84 1.22 -22.60
CA ARG A 173 -13.02 1.01 -24.05
C ARG A 173 -13.01 2.35 -24.81
N GLY A 174 -12.24 2.44 -25.90
CA GLY A 174 -12.10 3.64 -26.73
C GLY A 174 -11.20 4.75 -26.18
N ARG A 175 -10.72 4.65 -24.92
CA ARG A 175 -9.80 5.63 -24.29
C ARG A 175 -8.52 4.96 -23.74
N ARG A 176 -8.17 3.78 -24.26
CA ARG A 176 -7.03 2.98 -23.76
C ARG A 176 -5.70 3.72 -23.82
N TRP A 177 -5.40 4.38 -24.94
CA TRP A 177 -4.14 5.10 -25.13
C TRP A 177 -3.98 6.30 -24.18
N PRO A 178 -4.95 7.24 -24.05
CA PRO A 178 -4.87 8.28 -23.03
C PRO A 178 -4.81 7.72 -21.60
N THR A 179 -5.54 6.65 -21.31
CA THR A 179 -5.53 6.00 -19.99
C THR A 179 -4.17 5.39 -19.67
N LEU A 180 -3.53 4.76 -20.66
CA LEU A 180 -2.16 4.28 -20.55
C LEU A 180 -1.19 5.43 -20.28
N ALA A 181 -1.29 6.54 -21.02
CA ALA A 181 -0.44 7.70 -20.82
C ALA A 181 -0.57 8.29 -19.40
N VAL A 182 -1.81 8.42 -18.89
CA VAL A 182 -2.05 8.85 -17.50
C VAL A 182 -1.44 7.87 -16.49
N GLY A 183 -1.63 6.56 -16.68
CA GLY A 183 -1.08 5.57 -15.74
C GLY A 183 0.45 5.50 -15.76
N VAL A 184 1.07 5.70 -16.93
CA VAL A 184 2.53 5.84 -17.04
C VAL A 184 3.01 7.10 -16.33
N ALA A 185 2.34 8.24 -16.54
CA ALA A 185 2.65 9.49 -15.83
C ALA A 185 2.54 9.32 -14.30
N CYS A 186 1.50 8.63 -13.83
CA CYS A 186 1.32 8.29 -12.40
C CYS A 186 2.44 7.40 -11.86
N SER A 187 3.11 6.63 -12.71
CA SER A 187 4.16 5.69 -12.32
C SER A 187 5.56 6.28 -12.33
N LEU A 188 5.77 7.47 -12.94
CA LEU A 188 7.09 8.08 -13.07
C LEU A 188 7.86 8.25 -11.73
N PRO A 189 7.23 8.62 -10.59
CA PRO A 189 7.96 8.83 -9.34
C PRO A 189 8.71 7.61 -8.81
N TRP A 190 8.26 6.40 -9.14
CA TRP A 190 8.95 5.17 -8.74
C TRP A 190 9.60 4.45 -9.92
N LEU A 191 9.03 4.59 -11.12
CA LEU A 191 9.52 3.92 -12.33
C LEU A 191 10.87 4.49 -12.76
N VAL A 192 11.03 5.82 -12.76
CA VAL A 192 12.30 6.44 -13.16
C VAL A 192 13.42 6.06 -12.18
N PRO A 193 13.28 6.24 -10.85
CA PRO A 193 14.33 5.80 -9.95
C PRO A 193 14.53 4.29 -9.95
N GLY A 194 13.47 3.49 -10.12
CA GLY A 194 13.58 2.03 -10.18
C GLY A 194 14.26 1.49 -11.45
N LEU A 195 14.29 2.26 -12.55
CA LEU A 195 15.07 1.93 -13.74
C LEU A 195 16.53 2.37 -13.64
N LEU A 196 16.80 3.42 -12.85
CA LEU A 196 18.14 3.96 -12.63
C LEU A 196 18.87 3.25 -11.49
N GLY A 197 18.12 2.80 -10.48
CA GLY A 197 18.61 2.01 -9.35
C GLY A 197 18.55 0.51 -9.66
N GLY A 198 19.57 -0.23 -9.24
CA GLY A 198 19.55 -1.69 -9.30
C GLY A 198 18.48 -2.30 -8.39
N GLY A 199 17.95 -3.47 -8.77
CA GLY A 199 17.08 -4.25 -7.90
C GLY A 199 17.89 -5.02 -6.86
N SER A 200 17.46 -5.00 -5.60
CA SER A 200 18.11 -5.71 -4.48
C SER A 200 17.28 -6.87 -3.91
N ALA A 201 16.18 -7.24 -4.58
CA ALA A 201 15.29 -8.29 -4.08
C ALA A 201 15.91 -9.68 -4.32
N SER A 202 16.06 -10.46 -3.25
CA SER A 202 16.62 -11.81 -3.29
C SER A 202 15.58 -12.88 -3.60
N ALA A 203 16.04 -14.09 -3.90
CA ALA A 203 15.19 -15.27 -4.04
C ALA A 203 14.48 -15.61 -2.71
N GLU A 204 15.17 -15.46 -1.59
CA GLU A 204 14.69 -15.73 -0.23
C GLU A 204 13.51 -14.83 0.15
N SER A 205 13.42 -13.64 -0.46
CA SER A 205 12.30 -12.73 -0.26
C SER A 205 10.97 -13.28 -0.74
N ALA A 206 10.94 -14.02 -1.85
CA ALA A 206 9.69 -14.58 -2.37
C ALA A 206 9.06 -15.60 -1.40
N ALA A 207 9.88 -16.39 -0.71
CA ALA A 207 9.40 -17.38 0.25
C ALA A 207 8.88 -16.73 1.54
N ALA A 208 9.60 -15.73 2.07
CA ALA A 208 9.22 -15.01 3.28
C ALA A 208 7.88 -14.24 3.15
N PHE A 209 7.55 -13.81 1.94
CA PHE A 209 6.32 -13.07 1.64
C PHE A 209 5.21 -13.93 1.02
N ALA A 210 5.36 -15.26 1.02
CA ALA A 210 4.37 -16.17 0.48
C ALA A 210 3.02 -16.06 1.21
N PRO A 211 1.88 -16.21 0.50
CA PRO A 211 0.57 -16.15 1.14
C PRO A 211 0.41 -17.22 2.22
N ARG A 212 0.03 -16.80 3.42
CA ARG A 212 -0.21 -17.68 4.55
C ARG A 212 -1.56 -18.38 4.39
N ALA A 213 -1.62 -19.66 4.74
CA ALA A 213 -2.89 -20.39 4.84
C ALA A 213 -3.59 -20.08 6.17
N GLU A 214 -4.89 -19.89 6.12
CA GLU A 214 -5.73 -19.71 7.30
C GLU A 214 -6.47 -20.99 7.68
N THR A 215 -6.88 -21.05 8.94
CA THR A 215 -7.51 -22.22 9.55
C THR A 215 -8.71 -22.71 8.74
N HIS A 216 -8.72 -24.02 8.45
CA HIS A 216 -9.78 -24.76 7.75
C HIS A 216 -9.99 -24.47 6.25
N VAL A 217 -9.22 -23.58 5.62
CA VAL A 217 -9.43 -23.21 4.20
C VAL A 217 -8.22 -23.42 3.30
N GLY A 218 -7.02 -23.62 3.87
CA GLY A 218 -5.77 -23.71 3.10
C GLY A 218 -5.46 -22.43 2.33
N THR A 219 -4.33 -22.39 1.62
CA THR A 219 -3.93 -21.19 0.85
C THR A 219 -4.93 -20.81 -0.25
N PRO A 220 -5.47 -21.75 -1.08
CA PRO A 220 -6.44 -21.38 -2.11
C PRO A 220 -7.71 -20.75 -1.54
N GLY A 221 -8.26 -21.32 -0.47
CA GLY A 221 -9.45 -20.79 0.20
C GLY A 221 -9.21 -19.43 0.85
N THR A 222 -8.02 -19.24 1.43
CA THR A 222 -7.56 -17.96 1.97
C THR A 222 -7.54 -16.87 0.89
N LEU A 223 -6.92 -17.16 -0.26
CA LEU A 223 -6.77 -16.21 -1.37
C LEU A 223 -8.10 -15.79 -2.01
N VAL A 224 -9.05 -16.72 -2.20
CA VAL A 224 -10.39 -16.36 -2.70
C VAL A 224 -11.23 -15.62 -1.65
N GLY A 225 -10.91 -15.80 -0.36
CA GLY A 225 -11.42 -14.97 0.72
C GLY A 225 -10.73 -13.59 0.82
N LEU A 226 -9.78 -13.27 -0.07
CA LEU A 226 -8.96 -12.06 -0.05
C LEU A 226 -8.04 -11.92 1.18
N GLY A 227 -7.83 -12.99 1.95
CA GLY A 227 -6.89 -13.00 3.08
C GLY A 227 -5.50 -13.47 2.68
N GLY A 228 -4.68 -13.77 3.68
CA GLY A 228 -3.40 -14.45 3.50
C GLY A 228 -2.20 -13.51 3.53
N ILE A 229 -2.27 -12.44 4.32
CA ILE A 229 -1.08 -11.68 4.72
C ILE A 229 -0.01 -12.62 5.29
N TRP A 230 1.23 -12.44 4.86
CA TRP A 230 2.37 -13.25 5.28
C TRP A 230 2.69 -13.08 6.77
N ASN A 231 2.48 -11.87 7.32
CA ASN A 231 2.74 -11.55 8.71
C ASN A 231 1.59 -12.03 9.62
N ALA A 232 1.87 -13.05 10.45
CA ALA A 232 0.89 -13.63 11.36
C ALA A 232 0.31 -12.62 12.36
N GLU A 233 1.07 -11.61 12.78
CA GLU A 233 0.58 -10.63 13.74
C GLU A 233 -0.39 -9.60 13.12
N ALA A 234 -0.50 -9.57 11.79
CA ALA A 234 -1.47 -8.75 11.06
C ALA A 234 -2.77 -9.51 10.75
N VAL A 235 -2.87 -10.80 11.14
CA VAL A 235 -4.05 -11.63 10.95
C VAL A 235 -5.05 -11.43 12.11
N PRO A 236 -6.32 -11.05 11.84
CA PRO A 236 -7.34 -10.98 12.88
C PRO A 236 -7.62 -12.33 13.54
N ALA A 237 -7.91 -12.33 14.85
CA ALA A 237 -8.11 -13.56 15.62
C ALA A 237 -9.29 -14.40 15.09
N SER A 238 -10.33 -13.76 14.53
CA SER A 238 -11.43 -14.49 13.90
C SER A 238 -10.97 -15.39 12.74
N ARG A 239 -9.96 -14.97 11.97
CA ARG A 239 -9.46 -15.73 10.82
C ARG A 239 -8.84 -17.04 11.28
N GLU A 240 -8.04 -16.97 12.34
CA GLU A 240 -7.44 -18.13 13.00
C GLU A 240 -8.50 -19.03 13.68
N ALA A 241 -9.65 -18.47 14.08
CA ALA A 241 -10.79 -19.22 14.60
C ALA A 241 -11.69 -19.88 13.52
N GLY A 242 -11.33 -19.78 12.24
CA GLY A 242 -12.03 -20.45 11.14
C GLY A 242 -13.06 -19.61 10.37
N PHE A 243 -13.18 -18.31 10.66
CA PHE A 243 -14.09 -17.42 9.92
C PHE A 243 -13.68 -17.21 8.45
N ALA A 244 -12.48 -17.66 8.05
CA ALA A 244 -12.07 -17.74 6.65
C ALA A 244 -13.04 -18.58 5.79
N LEU A 245 -13.75 -19.55 6.38
CA LEU A 245 -14.80 -20.32 5.70
C LEU A 245 -15.91 -19.43 5.15
N ALA A 246 -16.26 -18.33 5.82
CA ALA A 246 -17.26 -17.38 5.32
C ALA A 246 -16.82 -16.74 4.00
N GLY A 247 -15.52 -16.54 3.81
CA GLY A 247 -14.95 -16.01 2.57
C GLY A 247 -15.02 -16.99 1.41
N VAL A 248 -14.76 -18.27 1.68
CA VAL A 248 -14.91 -19.35 0.69
C VAL A 248 -16.38 -19.50 0.27
N LEU A 249 -17.30 -19.50 1.23
CA LEU A 249 -18.74 -19.55 0.96
C LEU A 249 -19.22 -18.31 0.20
N LEU A 250 -18.71 -17.12 0.56
CA LEU A 250 -18.98 -15.88 -0.15
C LEU A 250 -18.52 -15.99 -1.60
N PHE A 251 -17.29 -16.43 -1.85
CA PHE A 251 -16.76 -16.61 -3.19
C PHE A 251 -17.61 -17.57 -4.03
N ALA A 252 -18.00 -18.73 -3.46
CA ALA A 252 -18.88 -19.68 -4.12
C ALA A 252 -20.24 -19.06 -4.50
N LEU A 253 -20.80 -18.21 -3.62
CA LEU A 253 -22.03 -17.48 -3.91
C LEU A 253 -21.85 -16.43 -5.01
N LEU A 254 -20.73 -15.70 -5.03
CA LEU A 254 -20.42 -14.71 -6.06
C LEU A 254 -20.26 -15.34 -7.45
N LEU A 255 -19.72 -16.57 -7.53
CA LEU A 255 -19.60 -17.32 -8.79
C LEU A 255 -20.95 -17.55 -9.47
N THR A 256 -22.05 -17.66 -8.70
CA THR A 256 -23.40 -17.81 -9.26
C THR A 256 -23.86 -16.59 -10.09
N ALA A 257 -23.23 -15.43 -9.87
CA ALA A 257 -23.48 -14.19 -10.59
C ALA A 257 -22.38 -13.85 -11.62
N ALA A 258 -21.34 -14.69 -11.78
CA ALA A 258 -20.17 -14.38 -12.61
C ALA A 258 -20.54 -14.00 -14.06
N ARG A 259 -21.53 -14.66 -14.66
CA ARG A 259 -21.99 -14.36 -16.03
C ARG A 259 -22.60 -12.96 -16.21
N ARG A 260 -22.95 -12.28 -15.11
CA ARG A 260 -23.50 -10.92 -15.12
C ARG A 260 -22.42 -9.87 -14.88
N VAL A 261 -21.21 -10.29 -14.50
CA VAL A 261 -20.09 -9.40 -14.26
C VAL A 261 -19.47 -8.97 -15.60
N PRO A 262 -19.14 -7.68 -15.80
CA PRO A 262 -18.43 -7.24 -16.98
C PRO A 262 -17.13 -8.02 -17.19
N ALA A 263 -16.94 -8.58 -18.39
CA ALA A 263 -15.80 -9.45 -18.71
C ALA A 263 -14.42 -8.86 -18.35
N PRO A 264 -14.12 -7.55 -18.54
CA PRO A 264 -12.85 -6.99 -18.09
C PRO A 264 -12.57 -7.18 -16.60
N LEU A 265 -13.60 -7.12 -15.75
CA LEU A 265 -13.44 -7.30 -14.31
C LEU A 265 -13.16 -8.77 -13.97
N LEU A 266 -13.79 -9.72 -14.68
CA LEU A 266 -13.49 -11.14 -14.54
C LEU A 266 -12.04 -11.47 -14.96
N TRP A 267 -11.54 -10.83 -16.03
CA TRP A 267 -10.14 -10.99 -16.43
C TRP A 267 -9.18 -10.47 -15.36
N LEU A 268 -9.44 -9.29 -14.80
CA LEU A 268 -8.62 -8.76 -13.69
C LEU A 268 -8.67 -9.65 -12.46
N ALA A 269 -9.85 -10.19 -12.12
CA ALA A 269 -10.00 -11.14 -11.02
C ALA A 269 -9.21 -12.43 -11.26
N GLY A 270 -9.28 -12.98 -12.48
CA GLY A 270 -8.52 -14.15 -12.89
C GLY A 270 -7.01 -13.93 -12.86
N ILE A 271 -6.53 -12.78 -13.33
CA ILE A 271 -5.12 -12.38 -13.27
C ILE A 271 -4.66 -12.21 -11.82
N GLY A 272 -5.46 -11.54 -10.98
CA GLY A 272 -5.13 -11.29 -9.58
C GLY A 272 -5.06 -12.56 -8.75
N LEU A 273 -6.16 -13.34 -8.73
CA LEU A 273 -6.24 -14.59 -7.99
C LEU A 273 -5.29 -15.65 -8.58
N GLY A 274 -5.27 -15.79 -9.91
CA GLY A 274 -4.39 -16.73 -10.60
C GLY A 274 -2.92 -16.40 -10.40
N GLY A 275 -2.54 -15.12 -10.42
CA GLY A 275 -1.17 -14.69 -10.12
C GLY A 275 -0.75 -14.99 -8.68
N ALA A 276 -1.63 -14.75 -7.70
CA ALA A 276 -1.37 -15.08 -6.30
C ALA A 276 -1.25 -16.61 -6.08
N VAL A 277 -2.13 -17.40 -6.69
CA VAL A 277 -2.08 -18.87 -6.63
C VAL A 277 -0.84 -19.39 -7.35
N PHE A 278 -0.48 -18.83 -8.50
CA PHE A 278 0.73 -19.22 -9.25
C PHE A 278 2.00 -18.96 -8.44
N ALA A 279 2.11 -17.79 -7.80
CA ALA A 279 3.23 -17.47 -6.92
C ALA A 279 3.37 -18.47 -5.76
N TRP A 280 2.25 -18.92 -5.20
CA TRP A 280 2.23 -19.95 -4.15
C TRP A 280 2.58 -21.36 -4.67
N LEU A 281 2.07 -21.76 -5.84
CA LEU A 281 2.33 -23.09 -6.42
C LEU A 281 3.73 -23.24 -7.02
N ALA A 282 4.32 -22.14 -7.50
CA ALA A 282 5.61 -22.12 -8.18
C ALA A 282 6.59 -21.14 -7.51
N PRO A 283 6.92 -21.32 -6.21
CA PRO A 283 7.75 -20.39 -5.45
C PRO A 283 9.16 -20.27 -6.05
N GLY A 284 9.71 -21.33 -6.64
CA GLY A 284 11.00 -21.31 -7.33
C GLY A 284 11.01 -20.40 -8.56
N VAL A 285 9.92 -20.35 -9.33
CA VAL A 285 9.78 -19.46 -10.49
C VAL A 285 9.67 -18.01 -10.03
N LEU A 286 8.89 -17.75 -8.98
CA LEU A 286 8.78 -16.41 -8.41
C LEU A 286 10.14 -15.94 -7.86
N SER A 287 10.86 -16.81 -7.14
CA SER A 287 12.18 -16.51 -6.60
C SER A 287 13.18 -16.15 -7.70
N TRP A 288 13.20 -16.93 -8.79
CA TRP A 288 14.01 -16.64 -9.97
C TRP A 288 13.62 -15.31 -10.63
N LEU A 289 12.32 -15.06 -10.81
CA LEU A 289 11.83 -13.79 -11.38
C LEU A 289 12.27 -12.60 -10.54
N VAL A 290 12.09 -12.67 -9.22
CA VAL A 290 12.46 -11.60 -8.27
C VAL A 290 13.96 -11.31 -8.32
N ALA A 291 14.79 -12.35 -8.43
CA ALA A 291 16.25 -12.22 -8.50
C ALA A 291 16.76 -11.76 -9.88
N ALA A 292 16.11 -12.17 -10.97
CA ALA A 292 16.63 -11.97 -12.33
C ALA A 292 16.01 -10.79 -13.09
N VAL A 293 14.77 -10.41 -12.78
CA VAL A 293 14.02 -9.39 -13.53
C VAL A 293 13.92 -8.10 -12.71
N PRO A 294 14.51 -6.99 -13.19
CA PRO A 294 14.36 -5.69 -12.54
C PRO A 294 12.88 -5.33 -12.34
N GLY A 295 12.54 -4.92 -11.11
CA GLY A 295 11.17 -4.56 -10.73
C GLY A 295 10.26 -5.76 -10.37
N ALA A 296 10.67 -7.01 -10.60
CA ALA A 296 9.89 -8.18 -10.20
C ALA A 296 9.80 -8.36 -8.68
N GLY A 297 10.64 -7.67 -7.89
CA GLY A 297 10.46 -7.55 -6.44
C GLY A 297 9.09 -7.00 -6.03
N LEU A 298 8.37 -6.30 -6.91
CA LEU A 298 6.96 -5.95 -6.68
C LEU A 298 6.05 -7.17 -6.56
N LEU A 299 6.43 -8.33 -7.08
CA LEU A 299 5.65 -9.58 -7.03
C LEU A 299 5.99 -10.45 -5.82
N ARG A 300 7.01 -10.11 -5.01
CA ARG A 300 7.43 -10.92 -3.85
C ARG A 300 6.29 -11.17 -2.87
N ASP A 301 5.49 -10.13 -2.61
CA ASP A 301 4.21 -10.20 -1.90
C ASP A 301 3.08 -10.38 -2.92
N ALA A 302 2.96 -11.60 -3.46
CA ALA A 302 1.97 -11.91 -4.49
C ALA A 302 0.53 -11.94 -3.95
N GLY A 303 0.36 -12.11 -2.63
CA GLY A 303 -0.96 -12.08 -1.98
C GLY A 303 -1.70 -10.78 -2.25
N LYS A 304 -0.98 -9.67 -2.49
CA LYS A 304 -1.63 -8.40 -2.81
C LYS A 304 -2.32 -8.34 -4.17
N LEU A 305 -2.00 -9.25 -5.10
CA LEU A 305 -2.62 -9.34 -6.42
C LEU A 305 -4.12 -9.66 -6.32
N THR A 306 -4.55 -10.31 -5.25
CA THR A 306 -5.96 -10.68 -5.00
C THR A 306 -6.91 -9.48 -5.03
N VAL A 307 -6.45 -8.27 -4.69
CA VAL A 307 -7.27 -7.06 -4.71
C VAL A 307 -7.78 -6.69 -6.10
N LEU A 308 -7.13 -7.15 -7.17
CA LEU A 308 -7.63 -6.99 -8.54
C LEU A 308 -8.97 -7.71 -8.77
N ALA A 309 -9.34 -8.67 -7.92
CA ALA A 309 -10.65 -9.31 -7.93
C ALA A 309 -11.76 -8.46 -7.29
N LEU A 310 -11.41 -7.44 -6.49
CA LEU A 310 -12.38 -6.66 -5.71
C LEU A 310 -13.48 -5.99 -6.57
N PRO A 311 -13.18 -5.37 -7.73
CA PRO A 311 -14.23 -4.85 -8.62
C PRO A 311 -15.18 -5.93 -9.14
N ALA A 312 -14.67 -7.12 -9.46
CA ALA A 312 -15.48 -8.24 -9.91
C ALA A 312 -16.36 -8.79 -8.79
N TYR A 313 -15.83 -8.88 -7.57
CA TYR A 313 -16.59 -9.31 -6.39
C TYR A 313 -17.70 -8.31 -6.06
N ALA A 314 -17.40 -7.00 -6.13
CA ALA A 314 -18.38 -5.94 -5.94
C ALA A 314 -19.50 -5.99 -6.99
N ALA A 315 -19.15 -6.21 -8.27
CA ALA A 315 -20.12 -6.36 -9.35
C ALA A 315 -20.95 -7.65 -9.21
N ALA A 316 -20.32 -8.77 -8.83
CA ALA A 316 -21.01 -10.03 -8.59
C ALA A 316 -21.99 -9.92 -7.43
N ALA A 317 -21.58 -9.31 -6.30
CA ALA A 317 -22.42 -9.03 -5.15
C ALA A 317 -23.65 -8.20 -5.55
N ALA A 318 -23.44 -7.16 -6.35
CA ALA A 318 -24.50 -6.31 -6.88
C ALA A 318 -25.45 -7.07 -7.83
N SER A 319 -24.96 -8.09 -8.54
CA SER A 319 -25.72 -8.90 -9.50
C SER A 319 -26.30 -10.20 -8.94
N THR A 320 -26.11 -10.49 -7.65
CA THR A 320 -26.73 -11.65 -7.00
C THR A 320 -28.25 -11.54 -6.99
N ARG A 321 -28.94 -12.69 -6.89
CA ARG A 321 -30.39 -12.72 -6.73
C ARG A 321 -30.76 -12.04 -5.40
N THR A 322 -31.92 -11.37 -5.36
CA THR A 322 -32.39 -10.60 -4.19
C THR A 322 -32.44 -11.43 -2.91
N TRP A 323 -32.86 -12.69 -2.98
CA TRP A 323 -32.88 -13.60 -1.82
C TRP A 323 -31.48 -13.89 -1.26
N ALA A 324 -30.44 -13.84 -2.10
CA ALA A 324 -29.08 -14.14 -1.72
C ALA A 324 -28.29 -12.90 -1.25
N ALA A 325 -28.77 -11.69 -1.56
CA ALA A 325 -28.08 -10.44 -1.23
C ALA A 325 -27.86 -10.26 0.29
N GLY A 326 -28.83 -10.69 1.11
CA GLY A 326 -28.68 -10.71 2.57
C GLY A 326 -27.61 -11.69 3.04
N LEU A 327 -27.50 -12.85 2.38
CA LEU A 327 -26.47 -13.84 2.66
C LEU A 327 -25.07 -13.34 2.24
N VAL A 328 -24.94 -12.68 1.08
CA VAL A 328 -23.69 -12.02 0.67
C VAL A 328 -23.26 -10.98 1.71
N LEU A 329 -24.18 -10.14 2.16
CA LEU A 329 -23.92 -9.13 3.18
C LEU A 329 -23.45 -9.77 4.51
N ALA A 330 -24.17 -10.79 4.99
CA ALA A 330 -23.84 -11.49 6.21
C ALA A 330 -22.48 -12.18 6.12
N LEU A 331 -22.21 -12.91 5.02
CA LEU A 331 -20.93 -13.58 4.81
C LEU A 331 -19.78 -12.58 4.72
N ALA A 332 -19.97 -11.44 4.05
CA ALA A 332 -18.95 -10.39 3.97
C ALA A 332 -18.54 -9.87 5.36
N LEU A 333 -19.50 -9.61 6.25
CA LEU A 333 -19.23 -9.23 7.64
C LEU A 333 -18.57 -10.36 8.44
N LEU A 334 -19.08 -11.59 8.29
CA LEU A 334 -18.58 -12.77 8.97
C LEU A 334 -17.16 -13.18 8.56
N GLN A 335 -16.60 -12.68 7.45
CA GLN A 335 -15.20 -12.97 7.13
C GLN A 335 -14.22 -12.46 8.19
N VAL A 336 -14.56 -11.34 8.84
CA VAL A 336 -13.74 -10.64 9.84
C VAL A 336 -14.66 -9.91 10.85
N PRO A 337 -15.46 -10.62 11.66
CA PRO A 337 -16.44 -9.99 12.55
C PRO A 337 -15.79 -9.13 13.64
N ASP A 338 -14.54 -9.41 13.99
CA ASP A 338 -13.75 -8.69 14.99
C ASP A 338 -12.99 -7.48 14.40
N ALA A 339 -13.16 -7.14 13.11
CA ALA A 339 -12.39 -6.09 12.44
C ALA A 339 -12.32 -4.75 13.22
N PRO A 340 -13.40 -4.20 13.80
CA PRO A 340 -13.34 -2.94 14.55
C PRO A 340 -12.42 -3.02 15.77
N ARG A 341 -12.39 -4.18 16.43
CA ARG A 341 -11.52 -4.42 17.59
C ARG A 341 -10.11 -4.75 17.14
N ALA A 342 -9.96 -5.58 16.11
CA ALA A 342 -8.66 -5.97 15.56
C ALA A 342 -7.85 -4.76 15.12
N LEU A 343 -8.52 -3.73 14.57
CA LEU A 343 -7.90 -2.49 14.10
C LEU A 343 -7.52 -1.50 15.22
N ALA A 344 -7.85 -1.76 16.48
CA ALA A 344 -7.51 -0.89 17.61
C ALA A 344 -6.01 -0.47 17.68
N PRO A 345 -5.02 -1.33 17.35
CA PRO A 345 -3.60 -0.95 17.35
C PRO A 345 -3.22 0.13 16.34
N LEU A 346 -4.10 0.46 15.37
CA LEU A 346 -3.92 1.60 14.46
C LEU A 346 -4.06 2.95 15.16
N ALA A 347 -4.52 2.97 16.41
CA ALA A 347 -4.58 4.18 17.20
C ALA A 347 -3.21 4.88 17.18
N PRO A 348 -3.16 6.15 16.74
CA PRO A 348 -1.93 6.94 16.71
C PRO A 348 -1.23 7.00 18.07
N GLN A 349 0.10 7.11 18.05
CA GLN A 349 0.97 7.04 19.21
C GLN A 349 1.86 8.28 19.32
N PRO A 350 2.24 8.71 20.52
CA PRO A 350 3.34 9.65 20.66
C PRO A 350 4.64 8.94 20.22
N VAL A 351 5.33 9.50 19.23
CA VAL A 351 6.62 8.99 18.76
C VAL A 351 7.69 10.00 19.14
N ALA A 352 8.72 9.53 19.85
CA ALA A 352 9.84 10.37 20.24
C ALA A 352 10.88 10.41 19.11
N VAL A 353 11.22 11.62 18.69
CA VAL A 353 12.31 11.92 17.77
C VAL A 353 13.14 13.04 18.39
N ASP A 354 14.45 12.89 18.45
CA ASP A 354 15.34 13.93 18.95
C ASP A 354 15.41 15.10 17.96
N GLY A 355 14.67 16.17 18.27
CA GLY A 355 14.66 17.39 17.45
C GLY A 355 16.01 18.09 17.37
N SER A 356 16.89 17.90 18.36
CA SER A 356 18.24 18.48 18.32
C SER A 356 19.12 17.78 17.29
N LEU A 357 19.00 16.45 17.18
CA LEU A 357 19.66 15.68 16.13
C LEU A 357 19.12 16.03 14.73
N VAL A 358 17.79 16.19 14.59
CA VAL A 358 17.18 16.60 13.31
C VAL A 358 17.69 17.98 12.88
N ALA A 359 17.75 18.93 13.82
CA ALA A 359 18.27 20.27 13.56
C ALA A 359 19.77 20.26 13.24
N LEU A 360 20.56 19.43 13.94
CA LEU A 360 21.98 19.26 13.67
C LEU A 360 22.21 18.68 12.27
N ALA A 361 21.48 17.63 11.90
CA ALA A 361 21.62 16.98 10.60
C ALA A 361 21.34 17.95 9.44
N ASP A 362 20.36 18.85 9.59
CA ASP A 362 20.01 19.88 8.60
C ASP A 362 19.86 19.33 7.17
N GLY A 363 19.23 18.15 7.06
CA GLY A 363 19.01 17.45 5.79
C GLY A 363 20.25 16.80 5.17
N ARG A 364 21.40 16.82 5.84
CA ARG A 364 22.56 15.98 5.50
C ARG A 364 22.26 14.50 5.77
N ASP A 365 22.93 13.63 5.03
CA ASP A 365 22.75 12.19 5.23
C ASP A 365 23.40 11.74 6.54
N VAL A 366 22.65 10.95 7.30
CA VAL A 366 23.00 10.44 8.62
C VAL A 366 23.26 8.95 8.55
N LEU A 367 24.46 8.51 8.93
CA LEU A 367 24.76 7.11 9.18
C LEU A 367 24.39 6.77 10.63
N LEU A 368 23.40 5.90 10.80
CA LEU A 368 23.04 5.32 12.09
C LEU A 368 23.77 3.97 12.22
N VAL A 369 24.75 3.89 13.11
CA VAL A 369 25.68 2.74 13.18
C VAL A 369 25.03 1.52 13.84
N ASP A 370 24.44 1.71 15.01
CA ASP A 370 23.87 0.62 15.84
C ASP A 370 22.37 0.77 16.09
N GLU A 371 21.68 1.54 15.25
CA GLU A 371 20.23 1.68 15.31
C GLU A 371 19.54 0.58 14.50
N PRO A 372 18.65 -0.22 15.12
CA PRO A 372 17.90 -1.23 14.39
C PRO A 372 16.87 -0.56 13.47
N PRO A 373 16.56 -1.13 12.29
CA PRO A 373 15.54 -0.60 11.38
C PRO A 373 14.11 -0.74 11.93
N LEU A 374 13.92 -1.64 12.89
CA LEU A 374 12.67 -1.92 13.58
C LEU A 374 12.85 -1.72 15.09
N VAL A 375 11.90 -1.06 15.72
CA VAL A 375 11.85 -0.83 17.16
C VAL A 375 10.50 -1.28 17.72
N ARG A 376 10.39 -1.38 19.05
CA ARG A 376 9.13 -1.71 19.72
C ARG A 376 8.54 -0.47 20.40
N ARG A 377 7.24 -0.30 20.26
CA ARG A 377 6.43 0.64 21.03
C ARG A 377 6.39 0.24 22.52
N ALA A 378 5.90 1.15 23.35
CA ALA A 378 5.68 0.91 24.78
C ALA A 378 4.73 -0.27 25.06
N ASP A 379 3.76 -0.53 24.17
CA ASP A 379 2.84 -1.66 24.24
C ASP A 379 3.37 -2.95 23.59
N GLY A 380 4.64 -2.96 23.17
CA GLY A 380 5.32 -4.12 22.61
C GLY A 380 5.13 -4.33 21.11
N ALA A 381 4.25 -3.54 20.46
CA ALA A 381 4.02 -3.61 19.02
C ALA A 381 5.27 -3.16 18.23
N VAL A 382 5.59 -3.88 17.16
CA VAL A 382 6.71 -3.55 16.27
C VAL A 382 6.36 -2.35 15.38
N MET A 383 7.31 -1.45 15.16
CA MET A 383 7.21 -0.33 14.22
C MET A 383 8.57 -0.06 13.56
N LEU A 384 8.59 0.64 12.42
CA LEU A 384 9.82 1.19 11.85
C LEU A 384 10.50 2.16 12.83
N ASN A 385 11.83 2.22 12.79
CA ASN A 385 12.60 3.19 13.57
C ASN A 385 12.24 4.64 13.12
N PRO A 386 11.72 5.50 14.03
CA PRO A 386 11.36 6.89 13.72
C PRO A 386 12.46 7.71 13.05
N LEU A 387 13.73 7.46 13.40
CA LEU A 387 14.87 8.18 12.84
C LEU A 387 14.97 8.01 11.31
N GLY A 388 14.60 6.83 10.78
CA GLY A 388 14.58 6.59 9.33
C GLY A 388 13.52 7.39 8.56
N LYS A 389 12.55 7.99 9.26
CA LYS A 389 11.58 8.94 8.66
C LYS A 389 11.85 10.39 9.03
N ALA A 390 12.53 10.64 10.15
CA ALA A 390 12.85 11.98 10.62
C ALA A 390 14.13 12.56 10.02
N LEU A 391 15.04 11.72 9.54
CA LEU A 391 16.34 12.10 9.00
C LEU A 391 16.49 11.63 7.54
N SER A 392 17.41 12.25 6.81
CA SER A 392 17.95 11.64 5.59
C SER A 392 18.96 10.60 6.02
N THR A 393 18.64 9.31 5.95
CA THR A 393 19.53 8.25 6.47
C THR A 393 20.26 7.53 5.35
N VAL A 394 21.49 7.13 5.60
CA VAL A 394 22.16 6.08 4.80
C VAL A 394 21.50 4.76 5.15
N GLU A 395 20.67 4.24 4.25
CA GLU A 395 19.77 3.12 4.58
C GLU A 395 20.46 1.77 4.36
N SER A 396 20.45 0.93 5.40
CA SER A 396 20.82 -0.48 5.25
C SER A 396 19.85 -1.18 4.30
N GLY A 397 18.55 -1.06 4.53
CA GLY A 397 17.55 -1.82 3.79
C GLY A 397 17.57 -3.33 4.04
N ALA A 398 18.48 -3.80 4.90
CA ALA A 398 18.55 -5.19 5.30
C ALA A 398 17.26 -5.61 6.00
N LEU A 399 16.72 -6.75 5.59
CA LEU A 399 15.52 -7.32 6.19
C LEU A 399 15.83 -8.74 6.65
N VAL A 400 15.51 -9.02 7.91
CA VAL A 400 15.58 -10.37 8.48
C VAL A 400 14.17 -10.82 8.81
N VAL A 401 13.76 -11.97 8.28
CA VAL A 401 12.47 -12.61 8.58
C VAL A 401 12.76 -13.98 9.18
N ASP A 402 12.24 -14.23 10.38
CA ASP A 402 12.46 -15.49 11.13
C ASP A 402 13.94 -15.91 11.23
N GLY A 403 14.84 -14.94 11.37
CA GLY A 403 16.30 -15.17 11.49
C GLY A 403 17.03 -15.34 10.16
N VAL A 404 16.33 -15.31 9.02
CA VAL A 404 16.93 -15.41 7.67
C VAL A 404 17.06 -14.02 7.06
N LEU A 405 18.25 -13.67 6.58
CA LEU A 405 18.48 -12.44 5.82
C LEU A 405 17.78 -12.55 4.46
N VAL A 406 16.73 -11.75 4.29
CA VAL A 406 15.88 -11.70 3.12
C VAL A 406 16.34 -10.62 2.15
N ASP A 407 16.58 -9.40 2.62
CA ASP A 407 17.11 -8.33 1.77
C ASP A 407 18.54 -8.03 2.23
N ALA A 408 19.50 -7.99 1.30
CA ALA A 408 20.88 -7.66 1.63
C ALA A 408 21.03 -6.16 1.92
N PRO A 409 21.98 -5.76 2.80
CA PRO A 409 22.27 -4.35 3.03
C PRO A 409 22.68 -3.62 1.74
N SER A 410 22.37 -2.33 1.65
CA SER A 410 22.74 -1.50 0.50
C SER A 410 24.27 -1.37 0.39
N PRO A 411 24.84 -1.31 -0.83
CA PRO A 411 26.27 -1.15 -1.02
C PRO A 411 26.83 0.11 -0.34
N ARG A 412 26.10 1.23 -0.39
CA ARG A 412 26.51 2.48 0.24
C ARG A 412 26.56 2.36 1.76
N TRP A 413 25.56 1.71 2.37
CA TRP A 413 25.57 1.48 3.81
C TRP A 413 26.71 0.56 4.25
N MET A 414 27.00 -0.51 3.51
CA MET A 414 28.13 -1.41 3.82
C MET A 414 29.47 -0.67 3.74
N SER A 415 29.68 0.13 2.69
CA SER A 415 30.89 0.95 2.55
C SER A 415 31.00 2.01 3.65
N ALA A 416 29.89 2.66 4.00
CA ALA A 416 29.86 3.64 5.08
C ALA A 416 30.17 3.01 6.44
N ARG A 417 29.60 1.84 6.75
CA ARG A 417 29.89 1.11 7.99
C ARG A 417 31.36 0.69 8.04
N SER A 418 31.91 0.15 6.94
CA SER A 418 33.33 -0.22 6.87
C SER A 418 34.26 0.98 7.04
N ALA A 419 33.92 2.14 6.48
CA ALA A 419 34.70 3.37 6.65
C ALA A 419 34.63 3.92 8.09
N TRP A 420 33.48 3.79 8.74
CA TRP A 420 33.36 4.12 10.16
C TRP A 420 34.22 3.20 11.04
N GLU A 421 34.16 1.89 10.81
CA GLU A 421 34.95 0.88 11.54
C GLU A 421 36.47 1.09 11.38
N SER A 422 36.93 1.58 10.22
CA SER A 422 38.33 1.90 9.97
C SER A 422 38.75 3.32 10.40
N GLY A 423 37.81 4.14 10.86
CA GLY A 423 38.06 5.55 11.24
C GLY A 423 38.28 6.50 10.05
N ASP A 424 37.90 6.11 8.84
CA ASP A 424 38.09 6.89 7.61
C ASP A 424 36.96 7.90 7.38
N LEU A 425 37.06 9.04 8.06
CA LEU A 425 36.09 10.14 7.91
C LEU A 425 36.09 10.76 6.51
N ALA A 426 37.21 10.69 5.78
CA ALA A 426 37.30 11.24 4.43
C ALA A 426 36.51 10.39 3.43
N ALA A 427 36.55 9.06 3.57
CA ALA A 427 35.71 8.16 2.78
C ALA A 427 34.21 8.38 3.06
N LEU A 428 33.82 8.58 4.33
CA LEU A 428 32.44 8.93 4.70
C LEU A 428 31.99 10.24 4.07
N GLU A 429 32.83 11.27 4.09
CA GLU A 429 32.56 12.55 3.45
C GLU A 429 32.39 12.41 1.92
N GLN A 430 33.27 11.64 1.25
CA GLN A 430 33.17 11.37 -0.19
C GLN A 430 31.90 10.61 -0.57
N MET A 431 31.40 9.75 0.31
CA MET A 431 30.09 9.09 0.17
C MET A 431 28.91 10.00 0.51
N GLY A 432 29.17 11.25 0.90
CA GLY A 432 28.17 12.25 1.22
C GLY A 432 27.51 12.07 2.59
N VAL A 433 28.14 11.33 3.51
CA VAL A 433 27.66 11.13 4.89
C VAL A 433 28.08 12.32 5.73
N GLY A 434 27.13 13.17 6.12
CA GLY A 434 27.39 14.41 6.85
C GLY A 434 27.40 14.26 8.36
N VAL A 435 26.63 13.31 8.90
CA VAL A 435 26.53 13.06 10.34
C VAL A 435 26.59 11.55 10.60
N ILE A 436 27.29 11.15 11.64
CA ILE A 436 27.38 9.78 12.13
C ILE A 436 26.86 9.76 13.56
N VAL A 437 25.92 8.85 13.82
CA VAL A 437 25.37 8.60 15.16
C VAL A 437 25.73 7.17 15.56
N ASP A 438 26.53 7.07 16.62
CA ASP A 438 27.02 5.82 17.18
C ASP A 438 26.77 5.82 18.69
N GLY A 439 25.62 5.27 19.09
CA GLY A 439 25.11 5.38 20.46
C GLY A 439 24.97 6.86 20.88
N GLY A 440 25.67 7.24 21.95
CA GLY A 440 25.68 8.63 22.44
C GLY A 440 26.68 9.55 21.74
N ARG A 441 27.47 9.03 20.78
CA ARG A 441 28.51 9.79 20.08
C ARG A 441 27.97 10.31 18.75
N ILE A 442 28.12 11.61 18.53
CA ILE A 442 27.81 12.26 17.26
C ILE A 442 29.12 12.79 16.65
N VAL A 443 29.36 12.45 15.39
CA VAL A 443 30.51 12.94 14.62
C VAL A 443 30.02 13.55 13.31
N GLU A 444 30.60 14.68 12.92
CA GLU A 444 30.26 15.39 11.69
C GLU A 444 31.39 15.33 10.67
N THR A 445 31.03 15.32 9.40
CA THR A 445 31.95 15.56 8.27
C THR A 445 31.60 16.88 7.59
N ALA A 446 32.38 17.29 6.58
CA ALA A 446 32.07 18.47 5.78
C ALA A 446 31.04 18.21 4.65
N ALA A 447 30.49 16.99 4.53
CA ALA A 447 29.53 16.67 3.48
C ALA A 447 28.21 17.43 3.65
N GLY A 448 27.77 18.09 2.56
CA GLY A 448 26.49 18.79 2.50
C GLY A 448 25.29 17.89 2.20
N PRO A 449 24.07 18.45 2.20
CA PRO A 449 22.85 17.73 1.85
C PRO A 449 22.89 17.15 0.43
N GLN A 450 22.34 15.95 0.25
CA GLN A 450 22.22 15.31 -1.07
C GLN A 450 21.23 16.05 -1.99
N PRO A 451 21.45 16.01 -3.32
CA PRO A 451 20.56 16.67 -4.27
C PRO A 451 19.20 16.00 -4.33
N ARG A 452 18.14 16.81 -4.20
CA ARG A 452 16.73 16.36 -4.23
C ARG A 452 16.00 16.70 -5.54
N GLY A 453 16.67 17.43 -6.44
CA GLY A 453 16.08 17.99 -7.65
C GLY A 453 15.32 16.99 -8.53
N PRO A 454 15.95 15.85 -8.95
CA PRO A 454 15.27 14.86 -9.79
C PRO A 454 13.99 14.31 -9.16
N GLY A 455 14.05 13.95 -7.87
CA GLY A 455 12.89 13.45 -7.13
C GLY A 455 11.77 14.49 -7.00
N LEU A 456 12.12 15.75 -6.73
CA LEU A 456 11.15 16.85 -6.68
C LEU A 456 10.47 17.12 -8.03
N ILE A 457 11.21 17.00 -9.14
CA ILE A 457 10.62 17.13 -10.49
C ILE A 457 9.60 16.02 -10.72
N LEU A 458 9.93 14.77 -10.39
CA LEU A 458 9.00 13.64 -10.54
C LEU A 458 7.75 13.80 -9.67
N LEU A 459 7.91 14.25 -8.42
CA LEU A 459 6.79 14.57 -7.53
C LEU A 459 5.93 15.71 -8.09
N ALA A 460 6.55 16.77 -8.61
CA ALA A 460 5.83 17.90 -9.21
C ALA A 460 5.03 17.47 -10.45
N VAL A 461 5.62 16.65 -11.33
CA VAL A 461 4.91 16.08 -12.49
C VAL A 461 3.70 15.28 -12.03
N TRP A 462 3.86 14.44 -10.99
CA TRP A 462 2.76 13.67 -10.43
C TRP A 462 1.64 14.55 -9.84
N LEU A 463 2.00 15.64 -9.14
CA LEU A 463 1.06 16.61 -8.57
C LEU A 463 0.27 17.39 -9.63
N LEU A 464 0.82 17.55 -10.85
CA LEU A 464 0.17 18.27 -11.95
C LEU A 464 -0.83 17.41 -12.74
N ILE A 465 -0.86 16.09 -12.52
CA ILE A 465 -1.76 15.16 -13.26
C ILE A 465 -3.25 15.57 -13.15
N PRO A 466 -3.81 15.88 -11.97
CA PRO A 466 -5.21 16.32 -11.87
C PRO A 466 -5.55 17.55 -12.71
N ALA A 467 -4.63 18.53 -12.78
CA ALA A 467 -4.80 19.73 -13.60
C ALA A 467 -4.80 19.38 -15.10
N GLY A 468 -3.89 18.48 -15.52
CA GLY A 468 -3.86 17.95 -16.89
C GLY A 468 -5.14 17.20 -17.26
N VAL A 469 -5.67 16.37 -16.36
CA VAL A 469 -6.95 15.66 -16.53
C VAL A 469 -8.11 16.65 -16.68
N TRP A 470 -8.13 17.73 -15.90
CA TRP A 470 -9.15 18.77 -16.00
C TRP A 470 -9.10 19.52 -17.33
N LEU A 471 -7.91 19.88 -17.81
CA LEU A 471 -7.73 20.53 -19.11
C LEU A 471 -8.16 19.63 -20.27
N ALA A 472 -7.85 18.33 -20.20
CA ALA A 472 -8.24 17.35 -21.21
C ALA A 472 -9.76 17.11 -21.30
N ARG A 473 -10.53 17.48 -20.27
CA ARG A 473 -12.01 17.41 -20.31
C ARG A 473 -12.67 18.58 -21.03
N ARG A 474 -11.96 19.70 -21.19
CA ARG A 474 -12.48 20.91 -21.84
C ARG A 474 -12.29 20.92 -23.36
N ARG A 475 -11.50 19.97 -23.87
CA ARG A 475 -11.29 19.72 -25.31
C ARG A 475 -12.11 18.49 -25.70
#